data_AF-A0A7S3NDB4-F1
#
_entry.id   AF-A0A7S3NDB4-F1
#
_cell.length_a   1.000
_cell.length_b   1.000
_cell.length_c   1.000
_cell.angle_alpha   90.00
_cell.angle_beta   90.00
_cell.angle_gamma   90.00
#
_symmetry.space_group_name_H-M   'P 1'
#
loop_
_entity.id
_entity.type
_entity.pdbx_description
1 polymer ?
#
loop_
_entity_poly.entity_id
_entity_poly.type
_entity_poly.pdbx_seq_one_letter_code
_entity_poly.pdbx_strand_id
1 'polypeptide(L)'
;MDQDHHALEIEQDMEIVVDNREIHDQSENQKLSYEEIEFQKSKGVTGTELINTIVSNSSTFGKRTLFSQEKYLKKLKKKHLHYVELRYPSLHHICDYAYELQESRMINLRFDALAYILNSSNITASSRTLIVENTKGIVTC
;
A
#
# COMPACT_ATOMS: atom_id res chain seq x y z
N MET A 1 -0.09 -6.85 -20.16
CA MET A 1 0.63 -5.56 -20.25
C MET A 1 1.25 -5.41 -18.88
N ASP A 2 2.34 -6.13 -18.68
CA ASP A 2 2.92 -6.45 -17.38
C ASP A 2 4.35 -5.91 -17.36
N GLN A 3 4.48 -4.63 -17.66
CA GLN A 3 5.76 -3.93 -17.74
C GLN A 3 5.61 -2.64 -16.95
N ASP A 4 5.71 -2.79 -15.62
CA ASP A 4 6.24 -1.80 -14.67
C ASP A 4 6.15 -2.33 -13.22
N HIS A 5 6.24 -3.64 -13.04
CA HIS A 5 6.71 -4.23 -11.78
C HIS A 5 8.23 -4.36 -11.85
N HIS A 6 8.94 -3.28 -12.16
CA HIS A 6 10.37 -3.27 -11.86
C HIS A 6 10.47 -3.19 -10.34
N ALA A 7 10.59 -4.35 -9.70
CA ALA A 7 11.09 -4.40 -8.34
C ALA A 7 12.40 -3.61 -8.36
N LEU A 8 12.43 -2.49 -7.64
CA LEU A 8 13.69 -1.86 -7.22
C LEU A 8 14.35 -2.86 -6.27
N GLU A 9 15.01 -3.86 -6.84
CA GLU A 9 16.00 -4.68 -6.18
C GLU A 9 17.27 -3.84 -6.18
N ILE A 10 17.46 -3.11 -5.08
CA ILE A 10 18.77 -2.55 -4.81
C ILE A 10 19.61 -3.75 -4.36
N GLU A 11 20.37 -4.37 -5.27
CA GLU A 11 21.41 -5.33 -4.90
C GLU A 11 22.38 -4.60 -3.97
N GLN A 12 22.43 -5.04 -2.72
CA GLN A 12 23.20 -4.42 -1.67
C GLN A 12 23.97 -5.50 -0.92
N ASP A 13 25.23 -5.68 -1.30
CA ASP A 13 26.25 -6.26 -0.43
C ASP A 13 26.49 -5.27 0.73
N MET A 14 25.61 -5.29 1.73
CA MET A 14 25.70 -4.38 2.87
C MET A 14 26.16 -5.08 4.13
N GLU A 15 27.15 -4.44 4.75
CA GLU A 15 27.52 -4.67 6.14
C GLU A 15 26.27 -4.55 7.02
N ILE A 16 26.00 -5.59 7.82
CA ILE A 16 24.77 -5.66 8.62
C ILE A 16 24.88 -4.63 9.75
N VAL A 17 24.22 -3.49 9.58
CA VAL A 17 24.05 -2.52 10.66
C VAL A 17 22.91 -3.01 11.56
N VAL A 18 23.23 -3.23 12.85
CA VAL A 18 22.31 -3.88 13.81
C VAL A 18 21.56 -2.88 14.68
N ASP A 19 22.08 -1.65 14.82
CA ASP A 19 21.50 -0.65 15.74
C ASP A 19 21.52 0.78 15.18
N ASN A 20 20.85 1.69 15.91
CA ASN A 20 20.67 3.09 15.53
C ASN A 20 21.44 4.05 16.45
N ARG A 21 22.45 3.59 17.22
CA ARG A 21 23.06 4.41 18.28
C ARG A 21 23.74 5.68 17.76
N GLU A 22 24.27 5.62 16.54
CA GLU A 22 24.95 6.72 15.83
C GLU A 22 24.01 7.53 14.93
N ILE A 23 22.69 7.29 14.99
CA ILE A 23 21.69 8.02 14.22
C ILE A 23 21.10 9.12 15.11
N HIS A 24 21.42 10.37 14.78
CA HIS A 24 20.85 11.54 15.42
C HIS A 24 19.80 12.20 14.52
N ASP A 25 18.71 12.68 15.10
CA ASP A 25 17.67 13.38 14.35
C ASP A 25 18.11 14.82 14.07
N GLN A 26 18.49 15.09 12.83
CA GLN A 26 18.99 16.37 12.34
C GLN A 26 18.31 16.71 11.03
N SER A 27 18.02 18.00 10.80
CA SER A 27 17.44 18.48 9.53
C SER A 27 18.36 18.22 8.34
N GLU A 28 19.68 18.16 8.57
CA GLU A 28 20.74 17.92 7.58
C GLU A 28 20.79 16.46 7.09
N ASN A 29 20.01 15.56 7.70
CA ASN A 29 19.98 14.14 7.33
C ASN A 29 19.46 13.88 5.91
N GLN A 30 18.72 14.83 5.35
CA GLN A 30 18.29 14.85 3.97
C GLN A 30 18.84 16.12 3.32
N LYS A 31 19.67 15.96 2.30
CA LYS A 31 20.32 17.08 1.62
C LYS A 31 19.39 17.80 0.64
N LEU A 32 18.35 17.13 0.16
CA LEU A 32 17.37 17.72 -0.75
C LEU A 32 16.29 18.49 0.00
N SER A 33 16.00 19.70 -0.46
CA SER A 33 14.89 20.49 0.05
C SER A 33 13.54 19.99 -0.48
N TYR A 34 12.45 20.42 0.15
CA TYR A 34 11.10 20.12 -0.33
C TYR A 34 10.85 20.74 -1.72
N GLU A 35 11.31 21.97 -1.93
CA GLU A 35 11.18 22.70 -3.19
C GLU A 35 11.92 22.00 -4.33
N GLU A 36 13.11 21.45 -4.07
CA GLU A 36 13.87 20.68 -5.05
C GLU A 36 13.16 19.38 -5.45
N ILE A 37 12.52 18.70 -4.50
CA ILE A 37 11.73 17.48 -4.76
C ILE A 37 10.50 17.81 -5.62
N GLU A 38 9.78 18.89 -5.31
CA GLU A 38 8.62 19.32 -6.11
C GLU A 38 9.05 19.80 -7.51
N PHE A 39 10.21 20.43 -7.63
CA PHE A 39 10.79 20.80 -8.92
C PHE A 39 11.17 19.59 -9.78
N GLN A 40 11.68 18.51 -9.18
CA GLN A 40 11.94 17.27 -9.92
C GLN A 40 10.63 16.62 -10.40
N LYS A 41 9.58 16.65 -9.58
CA LYS A 41 8.26 16.17 -10.01
C LYS A 41 7.69 16.99 -11.16
N SER A 42 7.81 18.31 -11.12
CA SER A 42 7.30 19.17 -12.20
C SER A 42 8.05 18.99 -13.51
N LYS A 43 9.31 18.52 -13.47
CA LYS A 43 10.08 18.09 -14.63
C LYS A 43 9.66 16.74 -15.23
N GLY A 44 8.77 16.00 -14.58
CA GLY A 44 8.33 14.69 -15.03
C GLY A 44 9.33 13.56 -14.78
N VAL A 45 10.23 13.72 -13.80
CA VAL A 45 11.11 12.63 -13.34
C VAL A 45 10.25 11.46 -12.85
N THR A 46 10.63 10.23 -13.20
CA THR A 46 9.86 9.05 -12.80
C THR A 46 9.90 8.86 -11.28
N GLY A 47 8.85 8.23 -10.72
CA GLY A 47 8.79 7.98 -9.27
C GLY A 47 9.96 7.14 -8.76
N THR A 48 10.47 6.21 -9.56
CA THR A 48 11.63 5.36 -9.24
C THR A 48 12.92 6.17 -9.19
N GLU A 49 13.18 7.02 -10.19
CA GLU A 49 14.34 7.92 -10.23
C GLU A 49 14.31 8.93 -9.08
N LEU A 50 13.13 9.47 -8.76
CA LEU A 50 12.95 10.39 -7.65
C LEU A 50 13.29 9.72 -6.31
N ILE A 51 12.84 8.49 -6.11
CA ILE A 51 13.15 7.71 -4.90
C ILE A 51 14.65 7.45 -4.79
N ASN A 52 15.30 7.03 -5.88
CA ASN A 52 16.75 6.80 -5.91
C ASN A 52 17.55 8.07 -5.60
N THR A 53 17.08 9.22 -6.10
CA THR A 53 17.66 10.53 -5.84
C THR A 53 17.52 10.92 -4.36
N ILE A 54 16.34 10.71 -3.76
CA ILE A 54 16.09 10.96 -2.34
C ILE A 54 16.94 10.05 -1.43
N VAL A 55 17.07 8.77 -1.78
CA VAL A 55 17.85 7.79 -1.03
C VAL A 55 19.34 8.12 -1.08
N SER A 56 19.87 8.42 -2.26
CA SER A 56 21.29 8.79 -2.47
C SER A 56 21.67 10.07 -1.72
N ASN A 57 20.71 10.97 -1.48
CA ASN A 57 20.91 12.22 -0.74
C ASN A 57 20.66 12.11 0.77
N SER A 58 20.34 10.90 1.27
CA SER A 58 20.21 10.68 2.71
C SER A 58 21.53 10.24 3.35
N SER A 59 22.03 11.02 4.30
CA SER A 59 23.27 10.69 5.04
C SER A 59 23.11 9.51 6.00
N THR A 60 21.89 9.23 6.43
CA THR A 60 21.59 8.18 7.43
C THR A 60 21.17 6.86 6.80
N PHE A 61 20.86 6.81 5.50
CA PHE A 61 20.26 5.61 4.89
C PHE A 61 21.17 4.39 5.01
N GLY A 62 22.45 4.51 4.68
CA GLY A 62 23.43 3.41 4.82
C GLY A 62 23.72 3.00 6.27
N LYS A 63 23.43 3.85 7.26
CA LYS A 63 23.60 3.55 8.69
C LYS A 63 22.37 2.89 9.31
N ARG A 64 21.30 2.67 8.55
CA ARG A 64 20.06 2.06 9.05
C ARG A 64 20.16 0.55 8.96
N THR A 65 19.49 -0.11 9.90
CA THR A 65 19.22 -1.55 9.82
C THR A 65 18.43 -1.90 8.56
N LEU A 66 18.58 -3.12 8.05
CA LEU A 66 17.89 -3.59 6.84
C LEU A 66 16.37 -3.33 6.90
N PHE A 67 15.72 -3.71 8.00
CA PHE A 67 14.29 -3.45 8.21
C PHE A 67 13.94 -1.96 8.20
N SER A 68 14.83 -1.09 8.72
CA SER A 68 14.62 0.35 8.74
C SER A 68 14.81 0.97 7.35
N GLN A 69 15.69 0.41 6.52
CA GLN A 69 15.84 0.78 5.12
C GLN A 69 14.62 0.36 4.29
N GLU A 70 14.17 -0.87 4.42
CA GLU A 70 12.95 -1.36 3.74
C GLU A 70 11.72 -0.54 4.13
N LYS A 71 11.55 -0.24 5.43
CA LYS A 71 10.48 0.62 5.93
C LYS A 71 10.55 2.01 5.32
N TYR A 72 11.75 2.58 5.18
CA TYR A 72 11.98 3.89 4.57
C TYR A 72 11.62 3.87 3.07
N LEU A 73 12.09 2.87 2.33
CA LEU A 73 11.75 2.68 0.92
C LEU A 73 10.26 2.47 0.71
N LYS A 74 9.59 1.67 1.55
CA LYS A 74 8.13 1.46 1.49
C LYS A 74 7.36 2.77 1.67
N LYS A 75 7.82 3.65 2.57
CA LYS A 75 7.24 4.99 2.76
C LYS A 75 7.43 5.87 1.51
N LEU A 76 8.62 5.87 0.91
CA LEU A 76 8.89 6.65 -0.30
C LEU A 76 8.12 6.13 -1.51
N LYS A 77 8.09 4.81 -1.72
CA LYS A 77 7.27 4.15 -2.76
C LYS A 77 5.80 4.55 -2.63
N LYS A 78 5.21 4.47 -1.43
CA LYS A 78 3.81 4.89 -1.21
C LYS A 78 3.56 6.38 -1.52
N LYS A 79 4.56 7.25 -1.34
CA LYS A 79 4.43 8.71 -1.55
C LYS A 79 4.69 9.15 -2.99
N HIS A 80 5.60 8.49 -3.70
CA HIS A 80 6.13 8.96 -4.98
C HIS A 80 5.87 8.01 -6.15
N LEU A 81 5.47 6.77 -5.85
CA LEU A 81 5.14 5.77 -6.85
C LEU A 81 3.65 5.41 -6.72
N HIS A 82 2.84 6.06 -7.54
CA HIS A 82 1.40 5.79 -7.62
C HIS A 82 1.14 4.90 -8.83
N TYR A 83 0.51 3.76 -8.59
CA TYR A 83 -0.01 2.89 -9.63
C TYR A 83 -1.46 2.54 -9.30
N VAL A 84 -2.24 2.31 -10.35
CA VAL A 84 -3.63 1.87 -10.25
C VAL A 84 -3.71 0.50 -10.87
N GLU A 85 -4.26 -0.45 -10.12
CA GLU A 85 -4.46 -1.81 -10.60
C GLU A 85 -5.95 -2.06 -10.85
N LEU A 86 -6.27 -2.55 -12.05
CA LEU A 86 -7.62 -2.98 -12.39
C LEU A 86 -7.83 -4.41 -11.90
N ARG A 87 -8.74 -4.59 -10.95
CA ARG A 87 -9.10 -5.89 -10.39
C ARG A 87 -10.49 -6.32 -10.87
N TYR A 88 -10.67 -7.63 -11.05
CA TYR A 88 -11.99 -8.20 -11.29
C TYR A 88 -12.92 -7.91 -10.10
N PRO A 89 -14.19 -7.53 -10.33
CA PRO A 89 -15.16 -7.25 -9.27
C PRO A 89 -15.61 -8.55 -8.59
N SER A 90 -14.75 -9.09 -7.72
CA SER A 90 -15.10 -10.21 -6.85
C SER A 90 -15.90 -9.72 -5.64
N LEU A 91 -16.69 -10.61 -5.03
CA LEU A 91 -17.41 -10.31 -3.80
C LEU A 91 -16.48 -9.73 -2.72
N HIS A 92 -15.27 -10.28 -2.60
CA HIS A 92 -14.25 -9.79 -1.68
C HIS A 92 -13.87 -8.33 -1.93
N HIS A 93 -13.49 -8.00 -3.17
CA HIS A 93 -13.08 -6.63 -3.53
C HIS A 93 -14.23 -5.63 -3.37
N ILE A 94 -15.46 -6.02 -3.75
CA ILE A 94 -16.64 -5.15 -3.64
C ILE A 94 -16.98 -4.92 -2.16
N CYS A 95 -16.94 -5.95 -1.34
CA CYS A 95 -17.23 -5.85 0.10
C CYS A 95 -16.21 -4.96 0.81
N ASP A 96 -14.91 -5.17 0.57
CA ASP A 96 -13.85 -4.37 1.18
C ASP A 96 -13.94 -2.90 0.74
N TYR A 97 -14.13 -2.65 -0.56
CA TYR A 97 -14.32 -1.29 -1.08
C TYR A 97 -15.55 -0.61 -0.47
N ALA A 98 -16.68 -1.31 -0.41
CA ALA A 98 -17.91 -0.77 0.15
C ALA A 98 -17.77 -0.48 1.65
N TYR A 99 -17.01 -1.31 2.38
CA TYR A 99 -16.73 -1.12 3.81
C TYR A 99 -15.86 0.11 4.03
N GLU A 100 -14.75 0.23 3.30
CA GLU A 100 -13.85 1.39 3.37
C GLU A 100 -14.54 2.70 3.01
N LEU A 101 -15.43 2.68 2.02
CA LEU A 101 -16.19 3.85 1.64
C LEU A 101 -17.23 4.20 2.72
N GLN A 102 -18.08 3.20 3.00
CA GLN A 102 -19.43 3.13 3.58
C GLN A 102 -19.73 2.48 4.95
N GLU A 103 -18.79 2.24 5.87
CA GLU A 103 -18.95 1.22 6.95
C GLU A 103 -20.32 1.20 7.66
N SER A 104 -20.86 2.36 8.04
CA SER A 104 -22.13 2.48 8.77
C SER A 104 -23.35 2.05 7.93
N ARG A 105 -23.31 2.29 6.62
CA ARG A 105 -24.35 1.85 5.68
C ARG A 105 -24.28 0.35 5.38
N MET A 106 -23.17 -0.29 5.74
CA MET A 106 -23.01 -1.74 5.70
C MET A 106 -23.25 -2.39 7.05
N ILE A 107 -23.76 -1.66 8.05
CA ILE A 107 -23.96 -2.20 9.40
C ILE A 107 -22.63 -2.73 9.98
N ASN A 108 -21.50 -2.16 9.53
CA ASN A 108 -20.14 -2.65 9.82
C ASN A 108 -19.90 -4.12 9.46
N LEU A 109 -20.59 -4.62 8.41
CA LEU A 109 -20.38 -5.96 7.90
C LEU A 109 -19.05 -6.06 7.14
N ARG A 110 -18.06 -6.67 7.77
CA ARG A 110 -16.76 -6.98 7.15
C ARG A 110 -16.86 -8.23 6.27
N PHE A 111 -15.89 -8.40 5.36
CA PHE A 111 -15.85 -9.55 4.47
C PHE A 111 -15.77 -10.90 5.20
N ASP A 112 -15.03 -10.99 6.31
CA ASP A 112 -14.92 -12.22 7.11
C ASP A 112 -16.28 -12.65 7.70
N ALA A 113 -17.08 -11.69 8.17
CA ALA A 113 -18.43 -11.94 8.66
C ALA A 113 -19.38 -12.34 7.51
N LEU A 114 -19.27 -11.70 6.35
CA LEU A 114 -20.06 -12.08 5.16
C LEU A 114 -19.74 -13.51 4.71
N ALA A 115 -18.46 -13.88 4.65
CA ALA A 115 -18.03 -15.23 4.31
C ALA A 115 -18.60 -16.27 5.29
N TYR A 116 -18.60 -15.95 6.59
CA TYR A 116 -19.22 -16.78 7.61
C TYR A 116 -20.73 -16.95 7.40
N ILE A 117 -21.46 -15.87 7.09
CA ILE A 117 -22.90 -15.91 6.80
C ILE A 117 -23.18 -16.81 5.61
N LEU A 118 -22.45 -16.65 4.50
CA LEU A 118 -22.64 -17.44 3.28
C LEU A 118 -22.37 -18.93 3.51
N ASN A 119 -21.27 -19.25 4.21
CA ASN A 119 -20.91 -20.62 4.54
C ASN A 119 -21.93 -21.26 5.49
N SER A 120 -22.35 -20.54 6.54
CA SER A 120 -23.32 -21.04 7.52
C SER A 120 -24.72 -21.21 6.94
N SER A 121 -25.07 -20.40 5.93
CA SER A 121 -26.35 -20.46 5.23
C SER A 121 -26.43 -21.59 4.19
N ASN A 122 -25.31 -22.26 3.89
CA ASN A 122 -25.21 -23.33 2.91
C ASN A 122 -25.85 -22.96 1.55
N ILE A 123 -25.56 -21.74 1.08
CA ILE A 123 -26.09 -21.23 -0.19
C ILE A 123 -25.36 -21.92 -1.34
N THR A 124 -26.13 -22.47 -2.27
CA THR A 124 -25.64 -23.16 -3.47
C THR A 124 -26.39 -22.67 -4.70
N ALA A 125 -25.93 -23.03 -5.91
CA ALA A 125 -26.51 -22.57 -7.16
C ALA A 125 -28.01 -22.89 -7.35
N SER A 126 -28.56 -23.88 -6.62
CA SER A 126 -29.98 -24.27 -6.71
C SER A 126 -30.78 -23.90 -5.46
N SER A 127 -30.19 -23.18 -4.51
CA SER A 127 -30.85 -22.80 -3.27
C SER A 127 -31.96 -21.77 -3.54
N ARG A 128 -33.15 -21.99 -2.97
CA ARG A 128 -34.20 -20.98 -2.89
C ARG A 128 -34.09 -20.27 -1.54
N THR A 129 -33.48 -19.09 -1.53
CA THR A 129 -33.16 -18.34 -0.31
C THR A 129 -34.15 -17.20 -0.08
N LEU A 130 -34.32 -16.83 1.19
CA LEU A 130 -34.96 -15.59 1.60
C LEU A 130 -33.87 -14.69 2.19
N ILE A 131 -33.72 -13.49 1.64
CA ILE A 131 -32.73 -12.51 2.08
C ILE A 131 -33.47 -11.26 2.54
N VAL A 132 -33.15 -10.79 3.74
CA VAL A 132 -33.54 -9.47 4.24
C VAL A 132 -32.26 -8.74 4.57
N GLU A 133 -31.99 -7.67 3.84
CA GLU A 133 -30.75 -6.91 4.04
C GLU A 133 -31.01 -5.40 4.10
N ASN A 134 -30.08 -4.70 4.75
CA ASN A 134 -29.93 -3.26 4.68
C ASN A 134 -28.45 -2.91 4.50
N THR A 135 -27.78 -3.62 3.59
CA THR A 135 -26.33 -3.54 3.32
C THR A 135 -26.03 -3.09 1.89
N LYS A 136 -26.95 -2.30 1.30
CA LYS A 136 -26.85 -1.78 -0.07
C LYS A 136 -26.63 -2.83 -1.18
N GLY A 137 -27.14 -4.04 -1.01
CA GLY A 137 -27.01 -5.07 -2.02
C GLY A 137 -25.81 -5.99 -1.83
N ILE A 138 -24.94 -5.77 -0.83
CA ILE A 138 -23.70 -6.55 -0.66
C ILE A 138 -23.98 -8.02 -0.31
N VAL A 139 -25.08 -8.32 0.37
CA VAL A 139 -25.44 -9.72 0.68
C VAL A 139 -26.12 -10.40 -0.51
N THR A 140 -26.71 -9.61 -1.42
CA THR A 140 -27.44 -10.10 -2.60
C THR A 140 -26.60 -10.15 -3.88
N CYS A 141 -25.43 -9.49 -3.91
CA CYS A 141 -24.64 -9.30 -5.13
C CYS A 141 -23.89 -10.53 -5.65
#